data_AF-A0A8E0IV85-F1
#
_entry.id   AF-A0A8E0IV85-F1
#
_cell.length_a   1.000
_cell.length_b   1.000
_cell.length_c   1.000
_cell.angle_alpha   90.00
_cell.angle_beta   90.00
_cell.angle_gamma   90.00
#
_symmetry.space_group_name_H-M   'P 1'
#
loop_
_entity.id
_entity.type
_entity.pdbx_description
1 polymer ?
#
loop_
_entity_poly.entity_id
_entity_poly.type
_entity_poly.pdbx_seq_one_letter_code
_entity_poly.pdbx_strand_id
1 'polypeptide(L)' 'MANVMILGAHGQIATLARHQLLKETDHHLSLFLRNAGRLQDVNPQRETVIDGDVTDTAKLTKALAGIDVVYANLGN' A
#
# COMPACT_ATOMS: atom_id res chain seq x y z
N MET A 1 -7.01 -13.34 -7.80
CA MET A 1 -7.06 -12.02 -7.15
C MET A 1 -6.32 -12.13 -5.83
N ALA A 2 -5.49 -11.15 -5.49
CA ALA A 2 -4.66 -11.14 -4.29
C ALA A 2 -4.76 -9.78 -3.61
N ASN A 3 -4.60 -9.76 -2.29
CA ASN A 3 -4.47 -8.57 -1.47
C ASN A 3 -2.99 -8.20 -1.36
N VAL A 4 -2.59 -7.12 -2.03
CA VAL A 4 -1.20 -6.68 -2.10
C VAL A 4 -1.02 -5.45 -1.22
N MET A 5 -0.16 -5.53 -0.22
CA MET A 5 0.23 -4.37 0.58
C MET A 5 1.47 -3.70 -0.01
N ILE A 6 1.41 -2.38 -0.20
CA ILE A 6 2.56 -1.55 -0.54
C ILE A 6 2.95 -0.74 0.69
N LEU A 7 4.12 -1.02 1.26
CA LEU A 7 4.70 -0.20 2.32
C LEU A 7 5.48 0.96 1.71
N GLY A 8 5.26 2.17 2.22
CA GLY A 8 5.86 3.38 1.65
C GLY A 8 5.17 3.81 0.35
N ALA A 9 3.84 3.66 0.28
CA ALA A 9 3.04 3.79 -0.94
C ALA A 9 3.10 5.15 -1.69
N HIS A 10 3.74 6.18 -1.12
CA HIS A 10 3.97 7.47 -1.79
C HIS A 10 5.39 7.64 -2.36
N GLY A 11 6.27 6.65 -2.21
CA GLY A 11 7.60 6.67 -2.84
C GLY A 11 7.49 6.63 -4.37
N GLN A 12 8.46 7.22 -5.08
CA GLN A 12 8.40 7.31 -6.56
C GLN A 12 8.24 5.95 -7.24
N ILE A 13 9.05 4.96 -6.84
CA ILE A 13 8.95 3.59 -7.39
C ILE A 13 7.65 2.92 -6.92
N ALA A 14 7.17 3.21 -5.70
CA ALA A 14 5.91 2.66 -5.20
C ALA A 14 4.71 3.17 -5.99
N THR A 15 4.73 4.45 -6.39
CA THR A 15 3.71 5.04 -7.28
C THR A 15 3.70 4.33 -8.64
N LEU A 16 4.87 4.09 -9.25
CA LEU A 16 4.96 3.36 -10.52
C LEU A 16 4.42 1.93 -10.39
N ALA A 17 4.82 1.20 -9.34
CA ALA A 17 4.35 -0.15 -9.07
C ALA A 17 2.84 -0.19 -8.82
N ARG A 18 2.30 0.76 -8.04
CA ARG A 18 0.86 0.92 -7.80
C ARG A 18 0.10 1.08 -9.12
N HIS A 19 0.53 1.99 -9.99
CA HIS A 19 -0.11 2.19 -11.29
C HIS A 19 -0.03 0.95 -12.18
N GLN A 20 1.11 0.28 -12.22
CA GLN A 20 1.27 -0.95 -12.98
C GLN A 20 0.34 -2.06 -12.47
N LEU A 21 0.29 -2.29 -11.16
CA LEU A 21 -0.56 -3.30 -10.54
C LEU A 21 -2.06 -3.02 -10.78
N LEU A 22 -2.48 -1.75 -10.69
CA LEU A 22 -3.87 -1.37 -11.01
C LEU A 22 -4.22 -1.58 -12.48
N LYS A 23 -3.26 -1.37 -13.39
CA LYS A 23 -3.46 -1.48 -14.84
C LYS A 23 -3.45 -2.94 -15.32
N GLU A 24 -2.55 -3.76 -14.78
CA GLU A 24 -2.24 -5.08 -15.34
C GLU A 24 -2.92 -6.23 -14.58
N THR A 25 -3.51 -5.95 -13.42
CA THR A 25 -4.09 -6.99 -12.57
C THR A 25 -5.44 -6.57 -12.00
N ASP A 26 -6.15 -7.54 -11.41
CA ASP A 26 -7.36 -7.32 -10.60
C ASP A 26 -7.10 -7.31 -9.10
N HIS A 27 -5.85 -7.12 -8.67
CA HIS A 27 -5.49 -7.13 -7.25
C HIS A 27 -6.09 -5.95 -6.49
N HIS A 28 -6.36 -6.17 -5.21
CA HIS A 28 -6.72 -5.11 -4.27
C HIS A 28 -5.46 -4.59 -3.58
N LEU A 29 -5.25 -3.28 -3.56
CA LEU A 29 -4.03 -2.68 -3.04
C LEU A 29 -4.25 -2.03 -1.67
N SER A 30 -3.53 -2.49 -0.65
CA SER A 30 -3.44 -1.84 0.65
C SER A 30 -2.22 -0.92 0.68
N LEU A 31 -2.45 0.39 0.67
CA LEU A 31 -1.43 1.43 0.58
C LEU A 31 -1.08 1.91 1.98
N PHE A 32 0.02 1.39 2.54
CA PHE A 32 0.47 1.70 3.90
C PHE A 32 1.56 2.78 3.86
N LEU A 33 1.30 3.95 4.45
CA LEU A 33 2.22 5.08 4.43
C LEU A 33 1.97 6.07 5.56
N ARG A 34 2.99 6.88 5.85
CA ARG A 34 2.87 8.03 6.75
C ARG A 34 2.21 9.21 6.05
N ASN A 35 1.43 9.99 6.79
CA ASN A 35 0.76 11.20 6.29
C ASN A 35 -0.08 10.90 5.05
N ALA A 36 -0.97 9.90 5.15
CA ALA A 36 -1.73 9.34 4.04
C ALA A 36 -2.51 10.37 3.22
N GLY A 37 -2.86 11.53 3.79
CA GLY A 37 -3.49 12.64 3.06
C GLY A 37 -2.68 13.21 1.88
N ARG A 38 -1.38 12.87 1.78
CA ARG A 38 -0.56 13.21 0.59
C ARG A 38 -0.83 12.32 -0.63
N LEU A 39 -1.49 11.19 -0.44
CA LEU A 39 -1.82 10.27 -1.51
C LEU A 39 -3.06 10.78 -2.25
N GLN A 40 -2.93 11.01 -3.55
CA GLN A 40 -4.03 11.45 -4.42
C GLN A 40 -4.47 10.31 -5.35
N ASP A 41 -5.59 10.53 -6.04
CA ASP A 41 -6.11 9.63 -7.08
C ASP A 41 -6.29 8.18 -6.60
N VAL A 42 -6.94 8.02 -5.45
CA VAL A 42 -7.24 6.71 -4.87
C VAL A 42 -8.55 6.19 -5.43
N ASN A 43 -8.51 4.96 -5.95
CA ASN A 43 -9.68 4.21 -6.38
C ASN A 43 -10.23 3.39 -5.20
N PRO A 44 -11.31 3.82 -4.52
CA PRO A 44 -11.81 3.14 -3.32
C PRO A 44 -12.36 1.72 -3.61
N GLN A 45 -12.62 1.37 -4.86
CA GLN A 45 -13.05 0.02 -5.25
C GLN A 45 -11.89 -0.97 -5.38
N ARG A 46 -10.66 -0.48 -5.56
CA ARG A 46 -9.46 -1.30 -5.80
C ARG A 46 -8.35 -1.07 -4.78
N GLU A 47 -8.53 -0.11 -3.88
CA GLU A 47 -7.48 0.37 -3.00
C GLU A 47 -8.00 0.71 -1.61
N THR A 48 -7.16 0.48 -0.60
CA THR A 48 -7.39 0.87 0.78
C THR A 48 -6.18 1.61 1.30
N VAL A 49 -6.39 2.83 1.78
CA VAL A 49 -5.32 3.66 2.33
C VAL A 49 -5.23 3.45 3.83
N ILE A 50 -4.02 3.18 4.31
CA ILE A 50 -3.73 2.97 5.72
C ILE A 50 -2.65 3.96 6.12
N ASP A 51 -3.04 4.97 6.90
CA ASP A 51 -2.07 5.86 7.53
C ASP A 51 -1.32 5.07 8.62
N GLY A 52 0.01 5.00 8.56
CA GLY A 52 0.81 4.30 9.55
C GLY A 52 2.32 4.41 9.32
N ASP A 53 3.09 4.26 10.41
CA ASP A 53 4.53 4.09 10.38
C ASP A 53 4.85 2.60 10.48
N VAL A 54 5.79 2.11 9.64
CA VAL A 54 6.19 0.69 9.63
C VAL A 54 6.95 0.28 10.89
N THR A 55 7.48 1.25 11.64
CA THR A 55 8.10 1.03 12.95
C THR A 55 7.08 0.78 14.05
N ASP A 56 5.80 1.14 13.85
CA ASP A 56 4.69 0.73 14.71
C ASP A 56 4.31 -0.72 14.39
N THR A 57 5.03 -1.65 15.01
CA THR A 57 4.88 -3.10 14.78
C THR A 57 3.48 -3.60 15.12
N ALA A 58 2.81 -3.02 16.12
CA ALA A 58 1.45 -3.42 16.50
C ALA A 58 0.44 -3.05 15.41
N LYS A 59 0.55 -1.83 14.87
CA LYS A 59 -0.29 -1.37 13.76
C LYS A 59 0.01 -2.10 12.47
N LEU A 60 1.29 -2.30 12.14
CA LEU A 60 1.71 -3.06 10.96
C LEU A 60 1.18 -4.50 11.02
N THR A 61 1.30 -5.18 12.17
CA THR A 61 0.79 -6.55 12.35
C THR A 61 -0.71 -6.63 12.10
N LYS A 62 -1.49 -5.66 12.60
CA LYS A 62 -2.93 -5.60 12.33
C LYS A 62 -3.24 -5.35 10.86
N ALA A 63 -2.48 -4.46 10.21
CA ALA A 63 -2.68 -4.12 8.81
C ALA A 63 -2.35 -5.30 7.87
N LEU A 64 -1.39 -6.16 8.25
CA LEU A 64 -0.99 -7.35 7.48
C LEU A 64 -2.03 -8.48 7.49
N ALA A 65 -3.08 -8.40 8.32
CA ALA A 65 -4.10 -9.43 8.37
C ALA A 65 -4.82 -9.57 7.01
N GLY A 66 -4.77 -10.77 6.42
CA GLY A 66 -5.41 -11.07 5.13
C GLY A 66 -4.66 -10.53 3.90
N ILE A 67 -3.42 -10.06 4.07
CA ILE A 67 -2.53 -9.70 2.96
C ILE A 67 -1.83 -10.95 2.42
N ASP A 68 -1.85 -11.12 1.10
CA ASP A 68 -1.21 -12.25 0.42
C ASP A 68 0.24 -11.93 0.03
N VAL A 69 0.51 -10.67 -0.36
CA VAL A 69 1.82 -10.22 -0.85
C VAL A 69 2.16 -8.86 -0.25
N VAL A 70 3.40 -8.70 0.19
CA VAL A 70 3.93 -7.42 0.67
C VAL A 70 5.02 -6.94 -0.29
N TYR A 71 4.84 -5.74 -0.84
CA TYR A 71 5.87 -4.98 -1.53
C TYR A 71 6.39 -3.88 -0.60
N ALA A 72 7.59 -4.09 -0.05
CA ALA A 72 8.22 -3.15 0.87
C ALA A 72 9.13 -2.19 0.11
N ASN A 73 8.69 -0.94 -0.08
CA ASN A 73 9.49 0.12 -0.67
C ASN A 73 9.76 1.22 0.35
N LEU A 74 10.71 0.95 1.23
CA LEU A 74 11.07 1.83 2.34
C LEU A 74 12.37 2.57 2.03
N GLY A 75 12.34 3.89 2.18
CA GLY A 75 13.53 4.74 2.15
C GLY A 75 13.80 5.32 3.53
N ASN A 76 15.08 5.59 3.83
CA ASN A 76 15.50 6.31 5.02
C ASN A 76 15.14 7.80 4.95
#